data_AF-R9KHL6-F1
#
_entry.id   AF-R9KHL6-F1
#
_cell.length_a   1.000
_cell.length_b   1.000
_cell.length_c   1.000
_cell.angle_alpha   90.00
_cell.angle_beta   90.00
_cell.angle_gamma   90.00
#
_symmetry.space_group_name_H-M   'P 1'
#
loop_
_entity.id
_entity.type
_entity.pdbx_description
1 polymer ?
#
loop_
_entity_poly.entity_id
_entity_poly.type
_entity_poly.pdbx_seq_one_letter_code
_entity_poly.pdbx_strand_id
1 'polypeptide(L)'
;MILTEAQTTWTMNIIIGALMYLVQSYHEYFERRNDNLYGSKKVKLPKAELYVIFTGKRVSKPEYVSLSEEFWGGEKCAIDVKVKMIYDGKDNDIISQYVAFTKVYDEQVKLYGRTREAVTNTINICKDRDVLKEYLSSREKEVVDMMMTLFDEEQVLRAYVESEKEEAAKKAAMISAIEMCQEIGLPVSETIKKVAGKYKLEENDAEAWVQKYWK
;
A
#
# COMPACT_ATOMS: atom_id res chain seq x y z
N MET A 1 1.53 0.56 -25.13
CA MET A 1 0.86 0.66 -23.81
C MET A 1 1.95 0.87 -22.79
N ILE A 2 1.83 1.84 -21.89
CA ILE A 2 2.84 2.15 -20.88
C ILE A 2 2.18 1.98 -19.53
N LEU A 3 2.80 1.20 -18.65
CA LEU A 3 2.40 1.06 -17.26
C LEU A 3 3.56 1.59 -16.41
N THR A 4 3.23 2.46 -15.47
CA THR A 4 4.22 3.11 -14.61
C THR A 4 3.72 3.15 -13.18
N GLU A 5 4.60 2.80 -12.25
CA GLU A 5 4.31 2.84 -10.82
C GLU A 5 5.43 3.57 -10.09
N ALA A 6 5.08 4.37 -9.08
CA ALA A 6 6.06 5.05 -8.24
C ALA A 6 6.19 4.33 -6.89
N GLN A 7 7.43 4.10 -6.44
CA GLN A 7 7.73 3.38 -5.22
C GLN A 7 8.81 4.10 -4.40
N THR A 8 8.56 4.24 -3.10
CA THR A 8 9.54 4.73 -2.12
C THR A 8 10.19 3.58 -1.36
N THR A 9 9.48 2.46 -1.23
CA THR A 9 9.95 1.24 -0.55
C THR A 9 10.45 0.23 -1.56
N TRP A 10 11.65 -0.31 -1.34
CA TRP A 10 12.20 -1.33 -2.22
C TRP A 10 11.54 -2.68 -1.99
N THR A 11 10.89 -3.22 -3.02
CA THR A 11 10.30 -4.56 -3.01
C THR A 11 10.30 -5.17 -4.41
N MET A 12 10.57 -6.47 -4.52
CA MET A 12 10.47 -7.21 -5.79
C MET A 12 9.04 -7.63 -6.11
N ASN A 13 8.13 -7.55 -5.14
CA ASN A 13 6.71 -7.83 -5.35
C ASN A 13 6.07 -6.85 -6.34
N ILE A 14 6.73 -5.72 -6.62
CA ILE A 14 6.35 -4.77 -7.66
C ILE A 14 6.25 -5.43 -9.05
N ILE A 15 7.06 -6.45 -9.31
CA ILE A 15 7.06 -7.18 -10.59
C ILE A 15 5.75 -7.96 -10.74
N ILE A 16 5.25 -8.54 -9.64
CA ILE A 16 3.94 -9.21 -9.59
C ILE A 16 2.83 -8.19 -9.82
N GLY A 17 2.90 -7.02 -9.16
CA GLY A 17 1.96 -5.92 -9.38
C GLY A 17 1.90 -5.49 -10.85
N ALA A 18 3.06 -5.29 -11.48
CA ALA A 18 3.15 -4.93 -12.90
C ALA A 18 2.53 -5.99 -13.82
N LEU A 19 2.70 -7.29 -13.52
CA LEU A 19 2.03 -8.37 -14.24
C LEU A 19 0.51 -8.31 -14.10
N MET A 20 0.00 -8.13 -12.88
CA MET A 20 -1.43 -8.04 -12.62
C MET A 20 -2.05 -6.85 -13.35
N TYR A 21 -1.40 -5.68 -13.31
CA TYR A 21 -1.83 -4.50 -14.04
C TYR A 21 -1.78 -4.68 -15.56
N LEU A 22 -0.78 -5.39 -16.07
CA LEU A 22 -0.68 -5.70 -17.49
C LEU A 22 -1.85 -6.57 -17.96
N VAL A 23 -2.15 -7.64 -17.22
CA VAL A 23 -3.26 -8.55 -17.56
C VAL A 23 -4.59 -7.81 -17.50
N GLN A 24 -4.82 -7.04 -16.43
CA GLN A 24 -6.04 -6.24 -16.27
C GLN A 24 -6.17 -5.19 -17.40
N SER A 25 -5.09 -4.49 -17.73
CA SER A 25 -5.10 -3.48 -18.79
C SER A 25 -5.39 -4.08 -20.17
N TYR A 26 -4.90 -5.29 -20.45
CA TYR A 26 -5.24 -6.00 -21.68
C TYR A 26 -6.70 -6.45 -21.69
N HIS A 27 -7.23 -6.95 -20.56
CA HIS A 27 -8.64 -7.31 -20.44
C HIS A 27 -9.53 -6.12 -20.81
N GLU A 28 -9.33 -4.98 -20.14
CA GLU A 28 -10.09 -3.76 -20.41
C GLU A 28 -9.88 -3.24 -21.84
N TYR A 29 -8.67 -3.33 -22.38
CA TYR A 29 -8.39 -2.92 -23.76
C TYR A 29 -9.20 -3.73 -24.77
N PHE A 30 -9.32 -5.06 -24.59
CA PHE A 30 -10.10 -5.91 -25.47
C PHE A 30 -11.60 -5.72 -25.28
N GLU A 31 -12.07 -5.59 -24.04
CA GLU A 31 -13.48 -5.31 -23.73
C GLU A 31 -13.94 -3.99 -24.37
N ARG A 32 -13.19 -2.89 -24.19
CA ARG A 32 -13.54 -1.57 -24.75
C ARG A 32 -13.62 -1.58 -26.28
N ARG A 33 -12.84 -2.44 -26.93
CA ARG A 33 -12.83 -2.58 -28.40
C ARG A 33 -13.83 -3.62 -28.90
N ASN A 34 -14.49 -4.35 -28.00
CA ASN A 34 -15.32 -5.52 -28.29
C ASN A 34 -14.58 -6.53 -29.18
N ASP A 35 -13.28 -6.72 -28.93
CA ASP A 35 -12.43 -7.62 -29.72
C ASP A 35 -12.81 -9.09 -29.38
N ASN A 36 -13.08 -9.91 -30.40
CA ASN A 36 -13.46 -11.31 -30.20
C ASN A 36 -12.23 -12.19 -29.93
N LEU A 37 -11.89 -12.38 -28.65
CA LEU A 37 -10.78 -13.24 -28.20
C LEU A 37 -11.02 -14.74 -28.44
N TYR A 38 -12.27 -15.17 -28.62
CA TYR A 38 -12.63 -16.57 -28.86
C TYR A 38 -12.69 -16.93 -30.35
N GLY A 39 -12.48 -15.94 -31.23
CA GLY A 39 -12.43 -16.15 -32.67
C GLY A 39 -11.07 -16.66 -33.15
N SER A 40 -11.03 -17.20 -34.36
CA SER A 40 -9.78 -17.63 -35.01
C SER A 40 -8.92 -16.48 -35.53
N LYS A 41 -9.46 -15.25 -35.58
CA LYS A 41 -8.74 -14.08 -36.06
C LYS A 41 -7.88 -13.49 -34.95
N LYS A 42 -6.59 -13.27 -35.24
CA LYS A 42 -5.66 -12.62 -34.31
C LYS A 42 -6.09 -11.18 -34.00
N VAL A 43 -6.28 -10.89 -32.72
CA VAL A 43 -6.55 -9.53 -32.23
C VAL A 43 -5.29 -8.67 -32.19
N LYS A 44 -5.45 -7.34 -32.23
CA LYS A 44 -4.32 -6.40 -32.13
C LYS A 44 -3.93 -6.21 -30.67
N LEU A 45 -2.83 -6.83 -30.24
CA LEU A 45 -2.28 -6.64 -28.91
C LEU A 45 -1.24 -5.49 -28.91
N PRO A 46 -1.42 -4.43 -28.10
CA PRO A 46 -0.42 -3.37 -27.98
C PRO A 46 0.82 -3.89 -27.25
N LYS A 47 2.02 -3.56 -27.73
CA LYS A 47 3.25 -3.82 -26.99
C LYS A 47 3.24 -3.01 -25.69
N ALA A 48 3.44 -3.69 -24.56
CA ALA A 48 3.52 -3.07 -23.25
C ALA A 48 4.97 -2.75 -22.86
N GLU A 49 5.13 -1.64 -22.14
CA GLU A 49 6.36 -1.24 -21.48
C GLU A 49 6.06 -0.96 -20.00
N LEU A 50 6.90 -1.49 -19.12
CA LEU A 50 6.70 -1.49 -17.67
C LEU A 50 7.82 -0.69 -17.01
N TYR A 51 7.45 0.32 -16.23
CA TYR A 51 8.37 1.22 -15.58
C TYR A 51 8.07 1.35 -14.10
N VAL A 52 9.11 1.41 -13.27
CA VAL A 52 8.98 1.78 -11.86
C VAL A 52 9.87 2.99 -11.60
N ILE A 53 9.27 4.07 -11.10
CA ILE A 53 9.97 5.25 -10.61
C ILE A 53 10.29 5.03 -9.13
N PHE A 54 11.55 4.80 -8.80
CA PHE A 54 12.00 4.56 -7.44
C PHE A 54 12.65 5.80 -6.83
N THR A 55 12.02 6.37 -5.81
CA THR A 55 12.49 7.58 -5.12
C THR A 55 13.11 7.30 -3.74
N GLY A 56 13.14 6.03 -3.33
CA GLY A 56 13.73 5.61 -2.07
C GLY A 56 15.26 5.64 -2.03
N LYS A 57 15.83 5.40 -0.85
CA LYS A 57 17.29 5.30 -0.67
C LYS A 57 17.78 3.89 -0.95
N ARG A 58 18.75 3.73 -1.86
CA ARG A 58 19.39 2.45 -2.16
C ARG A 58 20.78 2.64 -2.77
N VAL A 59 21.71 1.74 -2.45
CA VAL A 59 23.06 1.71 -3.05
C VAL A 59 23.05 1.06 -4.43
N SER A 60 22.41 -0.11 -4.56
CA SER A 60 22.27 -0.82 -5.84
C SER A 60 21.11 -0.26 -6.67
N LYS A 61 21.37 0.15 -7.91
CA LYS A 61 20.38 0.73 -8.83
C LYS A 61 20.34 -0.05 -10.15
N PRO A 62 19.81 -1.30 -10.18
CA PRO A 62 19.73 -2.08 -11.41
C PRO A 62 18.83 -1.41 -12.45
N GLU A 63 19.22 -1.39 -13.74
CA GLU A 63 18.41 -0.78 -14.80
C GLU A 63 17.10 -1.54 -15.05
N TYR A 64 17.12 -2.87 -14.89
CA TYR A 64 15.96 -3.73 -15.01
C TYR A 64 15.90 -4.71 -13.84
N VAL A 65 14.68 -5.08 -13.48
CA VAL A 65 14.38 -6.23 -12.64
C VAL A 65 13.46 -7.16 -13.42
N SER A 66 13.64 -8.47 -13.26
CA SER A 66 12.85 -9.47 -13.97
C SER A 66 12.24 -10.48 -13.02
N LEU A 67 11.06 -10.98 -13.39
CA LEU A 67 10.34 -11.96 -12.57
C LEU A 67 11.16 -13.25 -12.44
N SER A 68 11.79 -13.67 -13.53
CA SER A 68 12.63 -14.87 -13.53
C SER A 68 13.86 -14.76 -12.64
N GLU A 69 14.62 -13.68 -12.73
CA GLU A 69 15.83 -13.52 -11.92
C GLU A 69 15.50 -13.45 -10.42
N GLU A 70 14.45 -12.72 -10.05
CA GLU A 70 14.15 -12.43 -8.65
C GLU A 70 13.39 -13.55 -7.92
N PHE A 71 12.57 -14.34 -8.64
CA PHE A 71 11.72 -15.38 -8.01
C PHE A 71 12.11 -16.80 -8.37
N TRP A 72 12.81 -17.02 -9.49
CA TRP A 72 13.14 -18.34 -10.01
C TRP A 72 14.63 -18.51 -10.33
N GLY A 73 15.49 -17.64 -9.80
CA GLY A 73 16.94 -17.75 -9.96
C GLY A 73 17.43 -17.64 -11.41
N GLY A 74 16.67 -16.98 -12.29
CA GLY A 74 17.03 -16.75 -13.68
C GLY A 74 16.72 -17.92 -14.62
N GLU A 75 15.91 -18.88 -14.20
CA GLU A 75 15.46 -19.98 -15.06
C GLU A 75 14.67 -19.49 -16.28
N LYS A 76 14.73 -20.23 -17.39
CA LYS A 76 13.97 -19.87 -18.58
C LYS A 76 12.47 -20.11 -18.36
N CYS A 77 11.70 -19.03 -18.33
CA CYS A 77 10.26 -19.09 -18.05
C CYS A 77 9.40 -18.77 -19.28
N ALA A 78 8.15 -19.26 -19.28
CA ALA A 78 7.16 -18.95 -20.30
C ALA A 78 6.69 -17.48 -20.25
N ILE A 79 6.68 -16.92 -19.05
CA ILE A 79 6.37 -15.52 -18.79
C ILE A 79 7.50 -14.96 -17.93
N ASP A 80 8.21 -13.98 -18.47
CA ASP A 80 9.22 -13.23 -17.74
C ASP A 80 8.92 -11.74 -17.88
N VAL A 81 8.44 -11.16 -16.77
CA VAL A 81 8.03 -9.76 -16.71
C VAL A 81 9.25 -8.95 -16.38
N LYS A 82 9.69 -8.12 -17.34
CA LYS A 82 10.84 -7.23 -17.17
C LYS A 82 10.36 -5.81 -16.96
N VAL A 83 10.76 -5.22 -15.84
CA VAL A 83 10.41 -3.87 -15.44
C VAL A 83 11.66 -3.01 -15.51
N LYS A 84 11.56 -1.85 -16.17
CA LYS A 84 12.64 -0.88 -16.19
C LYS A 84 12.56 0.01 -14.95
N MET A 85 13.68 0.11 -14.23
CA MET A 85 13.80 0.96 -13.06
C MET A 85 14.26 2.35 -13.44
N ILE A 86 13.60 3.36 -12.91
CA ILE A 86 13.92 4.77 -13.09
C ILE A 86 14.21 5.36 -11.72
N TYR A 87 15.44 5.81 -11.50
CA TYR A 87 15.88 6.33 -10.20
C TYR A 87 15.93 7.85 -10.15
N ASP A 88 16.33 8.44 -11.26
CA ASP A 88 16.49 9.86 -11.45
C ASP A 88 16.12 10.17 -12.91
N GLY A 89 15.58 11.36 -13.16
CA GLY A 89 15.31 11.86 -14.51
C GLY A 89 16.57 12.46 -15.16
N LYS A 90 16.45 12.91 -16.41
CA LYS A 90 17.42 13.81 -17.04
C LYS A 90 17.16 15.25 -16.59
N ASP A 91 18.15 16.14 -16.80
CA ASP A 91 18.04 17.54 -16.40
C ASP A 91 16.73 18.18 -16.88
N ASN A 92 15.93 18.59 -15.89
CA ASN A 92 14.63 19.27 -16.03
C ASN A 92 13.52 18.50 -16.76
N ASP A 93 13.62 17.19 -16.91
CA ASP A 93 12.50 16.39 -17.43
C ASP A 93 11.40 16.17 -16.36
N ILE A 94 10.23 15.69 -16.80
CA ILE A 94 9.08 15.44 -15.90
C ILE A 94 9.41 14.50 -14.74
N ILE A 95 10.32 13.55 -14.95
CA ILE A 95 10.70 12.56 -13.92
C ILE A 95 11.56 13.25 -12.87
N SER A 96 12.56 14.03 -13.27
CA SER A 96 13.42 14.80 -12.36
C SER A 96 12.59 15.80 -11.55
N GLN A 97 11.60 16.45 -12.17
CA GLN A 97 10.68 17.36 -11.49
C GLN A 97 9.79 16.61 -10.49
N TYR A 98 9.26 15.44 -10.84
CA TYR A 98 8.53 14.58 -9.90
C TYR A 98 9.40 14.15 -8.71
N VAL A 99 10.62 13.68 -8.96
CA VAL A 99 11.56 13.27 -7.90
C VAL A 99 11.92 14.47 -7.00
N ALA A 100 12.11 15.65 -7.58
CA ALA A 100 12.35 16.88 -6.81
C ALA A 100 11.14 17.25 -5.95
N PHE A 101 9.93 17.18 -6.50
CA PHE A 101 8.69 17.41 -5.78
C PHE A 101 8.56 16.45 -4.58
N THR A 102 8.80 15.15 -4.77
CA THR A 102 8.73 14.17 -3.65
C THR A 102 9.76 14.47 -2.56
N LYS A 103 10.97 14.90 -2.92
CA LYS A 103 12.01 15.27 -1.94
C LYS A 103 11.62 16.50 -1.13
N VAL A 104 11.10 17.55 -1.78
CA VAL A 104 10.60 18.75 -1.10
C VAL A 104 9.43 18.38 -0.20
N TYR A 105 8.52 17.52 -0.67
CA TYR A 105 7.39 17.04 0.11
C TYR A 105 7.83 16.30 1.38
N ASP A 106 8.77 15.35 1.27
CA ASP A 106 9.31 14.63 2.43
C ASP A 106 9.97 15.56 3.46
N GLU A 107 10.61 16.64 3.02
CA GLU A 107 11.16 17.67 3.91
C GLU A 107 10.06 18.45 4.62
N GLN A 108 9.00 18.85 3.91
CA GLN A 108 7.87 19.57 4.53
C GLN A 108 7.10 18.68 5.51
N VAL A 109 6.91 17.40 5.20
CA VAL A 109 6.25 16.45 6.10
C VAL A 109 7.04 16.24 7.39
N LYS A 110 8.38 16.26 7.34
CA LYS A 110 9.21 16.18 8.55
C LYS A 110 9.06 17.40 9.45
N LEU A 111 8.79 18.57 8.89
CA LEU A 111 8.65 19.83 9.62
C LEU A 111 7.23 20.04 10.16
N TYR A 112 6.22 19.78 9.33
CA TYR A 112 4.83 20.16 9.58
C TYR A 112 3.88 18.96 9.68
N GLY A 113 4.39 17.73 9.59
CA GLY A 113 3.57 16.53 9.52
C GLY A 113 2.81 16.39 8.19
N ARG A 114 1.88 15.42 8.13
CA ARG A 114 0.96 15.26 7.00
C ARG A 114 -0.19 16.27 7.10
N THR A 115 0.11 17.54 6.87
CA THR A 115 -0.84 18.65 7.03
C THR A 115 -1.06 19.42 5.73
N ARG A 116 -2.17 20.18 5.67
CA ARG A 116 -2.44 21.09 4.54
C ARG A 116 -1.33 22.12 4.36
N GLU A 117 -0.73 22.56 5.47
CA GLU A 117 0.43 23.46 5.47
C GLU A 117 1.63 22.83 4.78
N ALA A 118 1.98 21.58 5.11
CA ALA A 118 3.08 20.86 4.47
C ALA A 118 2.91 20.82 2.95
N VAL A 119 1.73 20.43 2.46
CA VAL A 119 1.45 20.35 1.01
C VAL A 119 1.50 21.73 0.35
N THR A 120 0.89 22.75 0.96
CA THR A 120 0.87 24.11 0.41
C THR A 120 2.29 24.67 0.31
N ASN A 121 3.11 24.47 1.34
CA ASN A 121 4.51 24.89 1.34
C ASN A 121 5.32 24.14 0.28
N THR A 122 5.11 22.81 0.13
CA THR A 122 5.73 22.03 -0.95
C THR A 122 5.42 22.63 -2.32
N ILE A 123 4.15 22.95 -2.58
CA ILE A 123 3.73 23.52 -3.86
C ILE A 123 4.40 24.87 -4.13
N ASN A 124 4.42 25.76 -3.13
CA ASN A 124 5.08 27.06 -3.26
C ASN A 124 6.58 26.93 -3.54
N ILE A 125 7.29 26.10 -2.76
CA ILE A 125 8.71 25.84 -2.97
C ILE A 125 8.97 25.26 -4.37
N CYS A 126 8.12 24.34 -4.83
CA CYS A 126 8.28 23.74 -6.16
C CYS A 126 8.04 24.76 -7.28
N LYS A 127 7.00 25.59 -7.20
CA LYS A 127 6.75 26.67 -8.17
C LYS A 127 7.91 27.67 -8.24
N ASP A 128 8.49 28.03 -7.09
CA ASP A 128 9.62 28.96 -7.01
C ASP A 128 10.91 28.37 -7.62
N ARG A 129 11.08 27.06 -7.52
CA ARG A 129 12.21 26.30 -8.09
C ARG A 129 11.98 25.81 -9.53
N ASP A 130 10.89 26.24 -10.17
CA ASP A 130 10.48 25.79 -11.51
C ASP A 130 10.22 24.27 -11.62
N VAL A 131 9.84 23.64 -10.52
CA VAL A 131 9.50 22.22 -10.43
C VAL A 131 7.99 22.04 -10.57
N LEU A 132 7.55 21.33 -11.62
CA LEU A 132 6.14 21.11 -11.96
C LEU A 132 5.33 22.41 -12.04
N LYS A 133 5.99 23.54 -12.33
CA LYS A 133 5.43 24.88 -12.14
C LYS A 133 4.14 25.09 -12.92
N GLU A 134 4.10 24.73 -14.20
CA GLU A 134 2.91 24.89 -15.05
C GLU A 134 1.72 24.07 -14.52
N TYR A 135 1.98 22.82 -14.13
CA TYR A 135 0.98 21.92 -13.58
C TYR A 135 0.45 22.44 -12.24
N LEU A 136 1.35 22.73 -11.29
CA LEU A 136 0.98 23.20 -9.96
C LEU A 136 0.27 24.56 -10.00
N SER A 137 0.69 25.47 -10.87
CA SER A 137 0.05 26.80 -10.99
C SER A 137 -1.39 26.72 -11.46
N SER A 138 -1.76 25.70 -12.25
CA SER A 138 -3.13 25.51 -12.75
C SER A 138 -3.96 24.56 -11.89
N ARG A 139 -3.34 23.72 -11.06
CA ARG A 139 -3.99 22.60 -10.35
C ARG A 139 -3.75 22.57 -8.84
N GLU A 140 -3.19 23.62 -8.25
CA GLU A 140 -2.84 23.67 -6.82
C GLU A 140 -3.97 23.19 -5.90
N LYS A 141 -5.18 23.74 -6.05
CA LYS A 141 -6.31 23.35 -5.20
C LYS A 141 -6.66 21.86 -5.31
N GLU A 142 -6.67 21.34 -6.53
CA GLU A 142 -6.95 19.92 -6.79
C GLU A 142 -5.89 19.01 -6.17
N VAL A 143 -4.61 19.38 -6.31
CA VAL A 143 -3.49 18.63 -5.71
C VAL A 143 -3.58 18.62 -4.19
N VAL A 144 -3.83 19.78 -3.58
CA VAL A 144 -3.98 19.89 -2.12
C VAL A 144 -5.14 19.04 -1.63
N ASP A 145 -6.33 19.19 -2.24
CA ASP A 145 -7.53 18.49 -1.80
C ASP A 145 -7.38 16.96 -1.98
N MET A 146 -6.82 16.50 -3.11
CA MET A 146 -6.52 15.08 -3.34
C MET A 146 -5.56 14.51 -2.29
N MET A 147 -4.46 15.22 -1.99
CA MET A 147 -3.49 14.74 -0.99
C MET A 147 -4.09 14.68 0.42
N MET A 148 -4.93 15.65 0.79
CA MET A 148 -5.62 15.62 2.08
C MET A 148 -6.56 14.43 2.19
N THR A 149 -7.38 14.17 1.17
CA THR A 149 -8.28 13.01 1.14
C THR A 149 -7.52 11.69 1.35
N LEU A 150 -6.40 11.51 0.65
CA LEU A 150 -5.58 10.30 0.80
C LEU A 150 -5.02 10.14 2.23
N PHE A 151 -4.66 11.23 2.91
CA PHE A 151 -4.19 11.15 4.30
C PHE A 151 -5.31 10.81 5.28
N ASP A 152 -6.51 11.34 5.07
CA ASP A 152 -7.67 11.01 5.89
C ASP A 152 -8.02 9.52 5.74
N GLU A 153 -8.04 9.00 4.51
CA GLU A 153 -8.25 7.58 4.23
C GLU A 153 -7.16 6.68 4.85
N GLU A 154 -5.87 7.07 4.73
CA GLU A 154 -4.76 6.32 5.34
C GLU A 154 -4.88 6.27 6.87
N GLN A 155 -5.29 7.38 7.50
CA GLN A 155 -5.49 7.45 8.95
C GLN A 155 -6.65 6.59 9.41
N VAL A 156 -7.78 6.62 8.71
CA VAL A 156 -8.96 5.78 9.00
C VAL A 156 -8.58 4.30 8.90
N LEU A 157 -7.90 3.91 7.81
CA LEU A 157 -7.45 2.53 7.63
C LEU A 157 -6.49 2.09 8.74
N ARG A 158 -5.55 2.96 9.12
CA ARG A 158 -4.60 2.66 10.20
C ARG A 158 -5.30 2.46 11.54
N ALA A 159 -6.22 3.35 11.90
CA ALA A 159 -7.00 3.25 13.12
C ALA A 159 -7.82 1.95 13.17
N TYR A 160 -8.43 1.58 12.04
CA TYR A 160 -9.17 0.31 11.90
C TYR A 160 -8.26 -0.92 12.09
N VAL A 161 -7.09 -0.94 11.45
CA VAL A 161 -6.14 -2.05 11.59
C VAL A 161 -5.61 -2.15 13.03
N GLU A 162 -5.37 -1.02 13.68
CA GLU A 162 -4.93 -0.98 15.07
C GLU A 162 -6.03 -1.49 16.02
N SER A 163 -7.29 -1.06 15.84
CA SER A 163 -8.41 -1.58 16.64
C SER A 163 -8.62 -3.08 16.46
N GLU A 164 -8.51 -3.59 15.22
CA GLU A 164 -8.61 -5.04 14.94
C GLU A 164 -7.49 -5.82 15.63
N LYS A 165 -6.26 -5.28 15.65
CA LYS A 165 -5.13 -5.90 16.36
C LYS A 165 -5.32 -5.89 17.87
N GLU A 166 -5.77 -4.77 18.43
CA GLU A 166 -6.08 -4.67 19.85
C GLU A 166 -7.20 -5.64 20.26
N GLU A 167 -8.26 -5.72 19.46
CA GLU A 167 -9.34 -6.69 19.68
C GLU A 167 -8.82 -8.13 19.62
N ALA A 168 -8.02 -8.47 18.61
CA ALA A 168 -7.44 -9.80 18.48
C ALA A 168 -6.56 -10.15 19.68
N ALA A 169 -5.72 -9.21 20.13
CA ALA A 169 -4.87 -9.38 21.31
C ALA A 169 -5.70 -9.53 22.60
N LYS A 170 -6.76 -8.73 22.77
CA LYS A 170 -7.69 -8.84 23.91
C LYS A 170 -8.40 -10.18 23.93
N LYS A 171 -8.90 -10.65 22.77
CA LYS A 171 -9.54 -11.97 22.63
C LYS A 171 -8.56 -13.10 22.98
N ALA A 172 -7.34 -13.06 22.46
CA ALA A 172 -6.30 -14.05 22.78
C ALA A 172 -5.96 -14.07 24.27
N ALA A 173 -5.74 -12.91 24.89
CA ALA A 173 -5.45 -12.80 26.32
C ALA A 173 -6.60 -13.31 27.20
N MET A 174 -7.84 -13.12 26.74
CA MET A 174 -9.02 -13.60 27.46
C MET A 174 -9.17 -15.11 27.38
N ILE A 175 -8.96 -15.70 26.20
CA ILE A 175 -8.93 -17.17 26.02
C ILE A 175 -7.86 -17.78 26.94
N SER A 176 -6.63 -17.26 26.92
CA SER A 176 -5.56 -17.76 27.80
C SER A 176 -5.89 -17.61 29.29
N ALA A 177 -6.60 -16.56 29.68
CA ALA A 177 -7.04 -16.39 31.07
C ALA A 177 -8.10 -17.43 31.48
N ILE A 178 -9.01 -17.78 30.57
CA ILE A 178 -10.02 -18.81 30.77
C ILE A 178 -9.35 -20.19 30.90
N GLU A 179 -8.46 -20.52 29.95
CA GLU A 179 -7.69 -21.78 29.96
C GLU A 179 -6.87 -21.92 31.26
N MET A 180 -6.19 -20.86 31.70
CA MET A 180 -5.44 -20.87 32.96
C MET A 180 -6.36 -21.10 34.16
N CYS A 181 -7.56 -20.50 34.19
CA CYS A 181 -8.50 -20.70 35.29
C CYS A 181 -9.01 -22.15 35.32
N GLN A 182 -9.21 -22.76 34.15
CA GLN A 182 -9.57 -24.16 34.02
C GLN A 182 -8.43 -25.08 34.52
N GLU A 183 -7.18 -24.81 34.14
CA GLU A 183 -6.01 -25.60 34.55
C GLU A 183 -5.79 -25.62 36.07
N ILE A 184 -6.05 -24.49 36.75
CA ILE A 184 -5.94 -24.40 38.22
C ILE A 184 -7.20 -24.86 38.96
N GLY A 185 -8.21 -25.36 38.23
CA GLY A 185 -9.42 -25.96 38.80
C GLY A 185 -10.39 -24.94 39.42
N LEU A 186 -10.39 -23.68 38.96
CA LEU A 186 -11.37 -22.70 39.43
C LEU A 186 -12.79 -23.07 38.96
N PRO A 187 -13.83 -22.86 39.79
CA PRO A 187 -15.21 -23.00 39.35
C PRO A 187 -15.54 -22.05 38.19
N VAL A 188 -16.42 -22.48 37.29
CA VAL A 188 -16.91 -21.67 36.15
C VAL A 188 -17.44 -20.32 36.61
N SER A 189 -18.23 -20.29 37.69
CA SER A 189 -18.82 -19.08 38.26
C SER A 189 -17.79 -18.07 38.78
N GLU A 190 -16.65 -18.55 39.31
CA GLU A 190 -15.55 -17.66 39.72
C GLU A 190 -14.75 -17.17 38.52
N THR A 191 -14.59 -18.00 37.48
CA THR A 191 -13.91 -17.58 36.25
C THR A 191 -14.69 -16.47 35.54
N ILE A 192 -16.01 -16.59 35.44
CA ILE A 192 -16.89 -15.55 34.85
C ILE A 192 -16.64 -14.21 35.55
N LYS A 193 -16.66 -14.18 36.89
CA LYS A 193 -16.40 -12.96 37.67
C LYS A 193 -14.99 -12.40 37.45
N LYS A 194 -13.99 -13.27 37.37
CA LYS A 194 -12.58 -12.88 37.12
C LYS A 194 -12.40 -12.29 35.73
N VAL A 195 -12.99 -12.89 34.71
CA VAL A 195 -12.96 -12.43 33.32
C VAL A 195 -13.72 -11.10 33.18
N ALA A 196 -14.94 -11.02 33.74
CA ALA A 196 -15.73 -9.79 33.78
C ALA A 196 -14.96 -8.62 34.41
N GLY A 197 -14.37 -8.84 35.60
CA GLY A 197 -13.61 -7.81 36.31
C GLY A 197 -12.32 -7.41 35.59
N LYS A 198 -11.55 -8.37 35.06
CA LYS A 198 -10.25 -8.10 34.41
C LYS A 198 -10.41 -7.37 33.08
N TYR A 199 -11.43 -7.74 32.29
CA TYR A 199 -11.61 -7.20 30.94
C TYR A 199 -12.73 -6.15 30.84
N LYS A 200 -13.31 -5.76 31.99
CA LYS A 200 -14.42 -4.81 32.14
C LYS A 200 -15.61 -5.17 31.23
N LEU A 201 -16.02 -6.43 31.30
CA LEU A 201 -17.17 -6.95 30.56
C LEU A 201 -18.40 -7.03 31.47
N GLU A 202 -19.58 -6.90 30.89
CA GLU A 202 -20.82 -7.28 31.55
C GLU A 202 -20.79 -8.78 31.88
N GLU A 203 -21.44 -9.18 32.97
CA GLU A 203 -21.36 -10.57 33.46
C GLU A 203 -21.91 -11.56 32.42
N ASN A 204 -22.95 -11.18 31.67
CA ASN A 204 -23.52 -11.97 30.57
C ASN A 204 -22.53 -12.17 29.41
N ASP A 205 -21.75 -11.15 29.07
CA ASP A 205 -20.74 -11.24 28.00
C ASP A 205 -19.58 -12.13 28.44
N ALA A 206 -19.11 -11.95 29.68
CA ALA A 206 -18.09 -12.81 30.27
C ALA A 206 -18.56 -14.27 30.34
N GLU A 207 -19.82 -14.51 30.70
CA GLU A 207 -20.42 -15.84 30.71
C GLU A 207 -20.42 -16.49 29.32
N ALA A 208 -20.88 -15.78 28.29
CA ALA A 208 -20.87 -16.28 26.91
C ALA A 208 -19.45 -16.65 26.44
N TRP A 209 -18.45 -15.85 26.81
CA TRP A 209 -17.05 -16.13 26.50
C TRP A 209 -16.52 -17.34 27.26
N VAL A 210 -16.75 -17.41 28.57
CA VAL A 210 -16.32 -18.56 29.38
C VAL A 210 -16.96 -19.83 28.85
N GLN A 211 -18.28 -19.88 28.68
CA GLN A 211 -18.98 -21.06 28.17
C GLN A 211 -18.48 -21.51 26.79
N LYS A 212 -18.10 -20.57 25.92
CA LYS A 212 -17.60 -20.87 24.58
C LYS A 212 -16.20 -21.50 24.55
N TYR A 213 -15.34 -21.14 25.50
CA TYR A 213 -13.93 -21.55 25.51
C TYR A 213 -13.54 -22.46 26.68
N TRP A 214 -14.47 -22.73 27.60
CA TRP A 214 -14.31 -23.71 28.68
C TRP A 214 -14.44 -25.13 28.13
N LYS A 215 -13.40 -25.95 28.28
CA LYS A 215 -13.34 -27.32 27.75
C LYS A 215 -13.68 -28.38 28.78
#